data_AF-A0A529XWD4-F1
#
_entry.id   AF-A0A529XWD4-F1
#
_cell.length_a   1.000
_cell.length_b   1.000
_cell.length_c   1.000
_cell.angle_alpha   90.00
_cell.angle_beta   90.00
_cell.angle_gamma   90.00
#
_symmetry.space_group_name_H-M   'P 1'
#
loop_
_entity.id
_entity.type
_entity.pdbx_description
1 polymer ?
#
loop_
_entity_poly.entity_id
_entity_poly.type
_entity_poly.pdbx_seq_one_letter_code
_entity_poly.pdbx_strand_id
1 'polypeptide(L)' 'MRQPLRWPWLDFDVDDVAAPAIAVGVDVTEARAEVREHWHRKGQLVFALGGAVTCRVPTGLWMVPPHCGVWVPSRMDHSN' A
#
# COMPACT_ATOMS: atom_id res chain seq x y z
N MET A 1 1.69 -13.96 1.81
CA MET A 1 2.99 -14.07 2.55
C MET A 1 3.31 -12.69 3.12
N ARG A 2 3.94 -12.56 4.31
CA ARG A 2 4.42 -11.24 4.76
C ARG A 2 5.45 -10.75 3.74
N GLN A 3 5.19 -9.62 3.08
CA GLN A 3 6.22 -8.95 2.29
C GLN A 3 6.64 -7.66 2.99
N PRO A 4 7.92 -7.31 2.94
CA PRO A 4 8.33 -5.94 3.22
C PRO A 4 7.85 -5.02 2.09
N LEU A 5 7.37 -3.80 2.42
CA LEU A 5 7.00 -2.77 1.44
C LEU A 5 8.25 -2.23 0.72
N ARG A 6 8.81 -3.03 -0.20
CA ARG A 6 10.03 -2.70 -0.95
C ARG A 6 9.81 -1.71 -2.10
N TRP A 7 8.58 -1.28 -2.30
CA TRP A 7 8.25 -0.25 -3.28
C TRP A 7 7.80 1.02 -2.56
N PRO A 8 8.37 2.20 -2.87
CA PRO A 8 9.45 2.44 -3.85
C PRO A 8 10.87 2.20 -3.30
N TRP A 9 11.02 1.72 -2.06
CA TRP A 9 12.30 1.63 -1.35
C TRP A 9 12.79 0.18 -1.22
N LEU A 10 13.78 -0.22 -2.03
CA LEU A 10 14.22 -1.63 -2.11
C LEU A 10 14.67 -2.25 -0.77
N ASP A 11 15.17 -1.43 0.16
CA ASP A 11 15.80 -1.86 1.42
C ASP A 11 15.08 -1.37 2.69
N PHE A 12 13.81 -0.99 2.58
CA PHE A 12 13.05 -0.45 3.71
C PHE A 12 11.78 -1.28 3.97
N ASP A 13 11.69 -1.88 5.16
CA ASP A 13 10.43 -2.46 5.67
C ASP A 13 9.82 -1.50 6.70
N VAL A 14 8.64 -0.96 6.40
CA VAL A 14 7.89 -0.11 7.33
C VAL A 14 7.59 -0.81 8.66
N ASP A 15 7.49 -2.14 8.66
CA ASP A 15 7.17 -2.92 9.85
C ASP A 15 8.33 -2.95 10.85
N ASP A 16 9.57 -2.78 10.40
CA ASP A 16 10.77 -2.86 11.22
C ASP A 16 11.14 -1.51 11.87
N VAL A 17 10.54 -0.41 11.41
CA VAL A 17 10.75 0.91 11.98
C VAL A 17 9.93 1.10 13.26
N ALA A 18 10.60 1.45 14.36
CA ALA A 18 10.01 1.76 15.66
C ALA A 18 9.33 3.14 15.72
N ALA A 19 8.43 3.41 14.76
CA ALA A 19 7.60 4.61 14.69
C ALA A 19 6.10 4.24 14.63
N PRO A 20 5.22 5.01 15.30
CA PRO A 20 3.78 4.75 15.30
C PRO A 20 3.13 4.94 13.93
N ALA A 21 3.65 5.88 13.12
CA ALA A 21 3.22 6.15 11.76
C ALA A 21 4.42 6.58 10.89
N ILE A 22 4.35 6.28 9.60
CA ILE A 22 5.34 6.64 8.59
C ILE A 22 4.56 7.11 7.36
N ALA A 23 4.94 8.26 6.79
CA ALA A 23 4.33 8.80 5.59
C ALA A 23 5.34 8.80 4.45
N VAL A 24 4.93 8.34 3.28
CA VAL A 24 5.75 8.28 2.07
C VAL A 24 4.93 8.85 0.92
N GLY A 25 5.50 9.80 0.18
CA GLY A 25 4.97 10.22 -1.11
C GLY A 25 5.57 9.36 -2.21
N VAL A 26 4.73 8.85 -3.12
CA VAL A 26 5.15 8.03 -4.25
C VAL A 26 4.57 8.63 -5.51
N ASP A 27 5.43 8.91 -6.50
CA ASP A 27 5.01 9.24 -7.85
C ASP A 27 5.09 7.96 -8.69
N VAL A 28 3.95 7.50 -9.20
CA VAL A 28 3.84 6.26 -9.96
C VAL A 28 3.84 6.62 -11.44
N THR A 29 5.04 6.68 -12.02
CA THR A 29 5.23 7.06 -13.43
C THR A 29 4.97 5.90 -14.40
N GLU A 30 4.99 4.65 -13.93
CA GLU A 30 4.64 3.46 -14.70
C GLU A 30 3.40 2.75 -14.11
N ALA A 31 2.39 2.52 -14.94
CA ALA A 31 1.13 1.87 -14.57
C ALA A 31 1.23 0.39 -14.14
N ARG A 32 2.45 -0.14 -13.88
CA ARG A 32 2.73 -1.57 -13.68
C ARG A 32 3.53 -1.91 -12.42
N ALA A 33 3.72 -0.98 -11.50
CA ALA A 33 4.28 -1.30 -10.18
C ALA A 33 3.24 -2.03 -9.31
N GLU A 34 2.90 -3.26 -9.70
CA GLU A 34 2.04 -4.17 -8.94
C GLU A 34 2.88 -4.96 -7.95
N VAL A 35 2.55 -4.83 -6.67
CA VAL A 35 3.09 -5.67 -5.62
C VAL A 35 2.16 -6.88 -5.49
N ARG A 36 2.74 -8.08 -5.65
CA ARG A 36 2.02 -9.36 -5.49
C ARG A 36 1.34 -9.45 -4.12
N GLU A 37 0.29 -10.27 -4.01
CA GLU A 37 -0.46 -10.47 -2.76
C GLU A 37 0.43 -10.65 -1.51
N HIS A 38 0.19 -9.79 -0.53
CA HIS A 38 0.96 -9.71 0.69
C HIS A 38 0.15 -9.13 1.85
N TRP A 39 0.77 -9.11 3.03
CA TRP A 39 0.25 -8.43 4.21
C TRP A 39 1.39 -7.83 5.05
N HIS A 40 1.05 -6.82 5.87
CA HIS A 40 1.97 -6.16 6.81
C HIS A 40 1.41 -6.16 8.23
N ARG A 41 2.30 -6.00 9.22
CA ARG A 41 1.93 -5.88 10.63
C ARG A 41 1.28 -4.53 10.91
N LYS A 42 1.77 -3.43 10.32
CA LYS A 42 1.10 -2.11 10.39
C LYS A 42 -0.08 -2.08 9.41
N GLY A 43 -1.12 -1.33 9.77
CA GLY A 43 -2.16 -0.96 8.81
C GLY A 43 -1.66 0.14 7.87
N GLN A 44 -2.28 0.28 6.71
CA GLN A 44 -1.86 1.20 5.66
C GLN A 44 -3.00 2.12 5.25
N LEU A 45 -2.74 3.43 5.28
CA LEU A 45 -3.59 4.43 4.66
C LEU A 45 -3.06 4.70 3.25
N VAL A 46 -3.86 4.41 2.23
CA VAL A 46 -3.56 4.81 0.85
C VAL A 46 -4.41 6.04 0.53
N PHE A 47 -3.79 7.11 0.08
CA PHE A 47 -4.47 8.35 -0.32
C PHE A 47 -3.98 8.77 -1.69
N ALA A 48 -4.89 8.92 -2.65
CA ALA A 48 -4.53 9.31 -4.01
C ALA A 48 -4.47 10.84 -4.12
N LEU A 49 -3.27 11.39 -4.34
CA LEU A 49 -3.11 12.83 -4.62
C LEU A 49 -3.55 13.21 -6.05
N GLY A 50 -3.45 12.25 -6.98
CA GLY A 50 -3.88 12.34 -8.36
C GLY A 50 -3.95 10.94 -8.98
N GLY A 51 -4.61 10.80 -10.14
CA GLY A 51 -4.88 9.49 -10.74
C GLY A 51 -5.79 8.62 -9.87
N ALA A 52 -5.67 7.30 -9.95
CA ALA A 52 -6.41 6.38 -9.08
C ALA A 52 -5.51 5.23 -8.64
N VAL A 53 -5.77 4.71 -7.43
CA VAL A 53 -5.10 3.52 -6.92
C VAL A 53 -6.10 2.37 -6.86
N THR A 54 -5.70 1.20 -7.34
CA THR A 54 -6.43 -0.05 -7.11
C THR A 54 -5.82 -0.81 -5.96
N CYS A 55 -6.66 -1.51 -5.19
CA CYS A 55 -6.23 -2.44 -4.18
C CYS A 55 -7.15 -3.66 -4.20
N ARG A 56 -6.61 -4.83 -4.52
CA ARG A 56 -7.36 -6.08 -4.44
C ARG A 56 -7.30 -6.60 -3.02
N VAL A 57 -8.45 -6.98 -2.48
CA VAL A 57 -8.63 -7.62 -1.18
C VAL A 57 -9.44 -8.91 -1.36
N PRO A 58 -9.55 -9.78 -0.35
CA PRO A 58 -10.26 -11.05 -0.50
C PRO A 58 -11.73 -10.89 -0.91
N THR A 59 -12.36 -9.79 -0.51
CA THR A 59 -13.78 -9.51 -0.79
C THR A 59 -14.02 -8.73 -2.08
N GLY A 60 -12.97 -8.35 -2.83
CA GLY A 60 -13.14 -7.64 -4.09
C GLY A 60 -12.01 -6.67 -4.44
N LEU A 61 -12.32 -5.73 -5.33
CA LEU A 61 -11.40 -4.68 -5.76
C LEU A 61 -11.85 -3.34 -5.18
N TRP A 62 -10.96 -2.68 -4.47
CA TRP A 62 -11.12 -1.30 -4.04
C TRP A 62 -10.48 -0.38 -5.07
N MET A 63 -11.18 0.72 -5.36
CA MET A 63 -10.67 1.81 -6.18
C MET A 63 -10.64 3.07 -5.31
N VAL A 64 -9.51 3.77 -5.32
CA VAL A 64 -9.27 5.01 -4.58
C VAL A 64 -9.14 6.15 -5.58
N PRO A 65 -10.20 6.95 -5.80
CA PRO A 65 -10.16 8.12 -6.68
C PRO A 65 -9.26 9.24 -6.13
N PRO A 66 -8.93 10.26 -6.95
CA PRO A 66 -8.22 11.44 -6.47
C PRO A 66 -8.90 12.07 -5.25
N HIS A 67 -8.10 12.46 -4.27
CA HIS A 67 -8.51 13.06 -3.00
C HIS A 67 -9.39 12.18 -2.11
N CYS A 68 -9.40 10.87 -2.37
CA CYS A 68 -9.97 9.87 -1.49
C CYS A 68 -8.85 9.03 -0.86
N GLY A 69 -9.20 8.36 0.25
CA GLY A 69 -8.31 7.40 0.88
C GLY A 69 -9.03 6.13 1.32
N VAL A 70 -8.28 5.05 1.44
CA VAL A 70 -8.73 3.78 2.00
C VAL A 70 -7.77 3.31 3.08
N TRP A 71 -8.34 2.69 4.11
CA TRP A 71 -7.57 2.05 5.16
C TRP A 71 -7.52 0.54 4.92
N VAL A 72 -6.32 0.01 4.72
CA VAL A 72 -6.04 -1.42 4.70
C VAL A 72 -5.68 -1.85 6.14
N PRO A 73 -6.49 -2.70 6.79
CA PRO A 73 -6.20 -3.20 8.13
C PRO A 73 -4.89 -3.98 8.20
N SER A 74 -4.29 -3.99 9.39
CA SER A 74 -3.17 -4.89 9.72
C SER A 74 -3.51 -6.33 9.36
N ARG A 75 -2.54 -7.04 8.77
CA ARG A 75 -2.63 -8.47 8.40
C ARG A 75 -3.74 -8.82 7.40
N MET A 76 -4.31 -7.84 6.70
CA MET A 76 -5.18 -8.10 5.56
C MET A 76 -4.33 -8.45 4.34
N ASP A 77 -4.60 -9.59 3.71
CA ASP A 77 -4.02 -9.93 2.41
C ASP A 77 -4.52 -8.93 1.35
N HIS A 78 -3.61 -8.35 0.59
CA HIS A 78 -3.94 -7.43 -0.48
C HIS A 78 -2.85 -7.34 -1.56
N SER A 79 -3.21 -6.82 -2.73
CA SER A 79 -2.29 -6.42 -3.82
C SER A 79 -2.73 -5.07 -4.41
N ASN A 80 -1.89 -4.39 -5.20
CA ASN A 80 -2.20 -3.09 -5.82
C ASN A 80 -2.08 -3.10 -7.35
#